data_AF-A0A3M1N110-F1
#
_entry.id   AF-A0A3M1N110-F1
#
_cell.length_a   1.000
_cell.length_b   1.000
_cell.length_c   1.000
_cell.angle_alpha   90.00
_cell.angle_beta   90.00
_cell.angle_gamma   90.00
#
_symmetry.space_group_name_H-M   'P 1'
#
loop_
_entity.id
_entity.type
_entity.pdbx_description
1 polymer ?
#
loop_
_entity_poly.entity_id
_entity_poly.type
_entity_poly.pdbx_seq_one_letter_code
_entity_poly.pdbx_strand_id
1 'polypeptide(L)'
;MKRSRILVFLAAAAFAVAVYFFPPVHQRLAWRVDAARARIKYALQPPEEVVFQPQEQQAQVEAIVSATLAALASPQPSSTATPTPPATRQPTPATPTPASSPTLTPTALPDTVLLQGVQHEYQQWNNCGPATLAMALSFWGWQGDQRDTAAFLKPNPRDKNVMPYEMTAFVNQQTDLKAIWRVGGQED
;
A
#
# COMPACT_ATOMS: atom_id res chain seq x y z
N MET A 1 29.55 -45.61 24.08
CA MET A 1 29.33 -45.24 22.66
C MET A 1 28.04 -44.44 22.40
N LYS A 2 26.85 -44.86 22.87
CA LYS A 2 25.58 -44.14 22.60
C LYS A 2 25.53 -42.68 23.10
N ARG A 3 26.05 -42.39 24.29
CA ARG A 3 26.05 -41.03 24.87
C ARG A 3 26.89 -40.01 24.09
N SER A 4 28.08 -40.41 23.63
CA SER A 4 28.95 -39.57 22.80
C SER A 4 28.31 -39.24 21.44
N ARG A 5 27.63 -40.21 20.81
CA ARG A 5 26.88 -39.97 19.56
C ARG A 5 25.73 -38.97 19.73
N ILE A 6 25.00 -39.03 20.85
CA ILE A 6 23.93 -38.08 21.16
C ILE A 6 24.50 -36.66 21.35
N LEU A 7 25.60 -36.53 22.08
CA LEU A 7 26.24 -35.22 22.31
C LEU A 7 26.74 -34.60 21.00
N VAL A 8 27.35 -35.40 20.11
CA VAL A 8 27.78 -34.95 18.79
C VAL A 8 26.59 -34.48 17.94
N PHE A 9 25.49 -35.22 17.96
CA PHE A 9 24.27 -34.81 17.24
C PHE A 9 23.69 -33.50 17.77
N LEU A 10 23.57 -33.35 19.08
CA LEU A 10 23.07 -32.12 19.70
C LEU A 10 23.99 -30.92 19.40
N ALA A 11 25.31 -31.11 19.46
CA ALA A 11 26.26 -30.07 19.10
C ALA A 11 26.15 -29.67 17.62
N ALA A 12 26.00 -30.63 16.71
CA ALA A 12 25.80 -30.37 15.29
C ALA A 12 24.47 -29.64 15.02
N ALA A 13 23.40 -30.02 15.71
CA ALA A 13 22.10 -29.35 15.61
C ALA A 13 22.17 -27.90 16.12
N ALA A 14 22.81 -27.67 17.27
CA ALA A 14 23.03 -26.32 17.81
C ALA A 14 23.88 -25.47 16.87
N PHE A 15 24.92 -26.04 16.27
CA PHE A 15 25.75 -25.36 15.28
C PHE A 15 24.95 -24.99 14.02
N ALA A 16 24.12 -25.90 13.50
CA ALA A 16 23.25 -25.62 12.36
C ALA A 16 22.25 -24.48 12.65
N VAL A 17 21.69 -24.44 13.87
CA VAL A 17 20.83 -23.33 14.32
C VAL A 17 21.61 -22.02 14.38
N ALA A 18 22.83 -22.03 14.92
CA ALA A 18 23.68 -20.83 14.94
C ALA A 18 23.99 -20.32 13.53
N VAL A 19 24.31 -21.22 12.59
CA VAL A 19 24.53 -20.88 11.17
C VAL A 19 23.26 -20.31 10.53
N TYR A 20 22.08 -20.85 10.84
CA TYR A 20 20.82 -20.33 10.34
C TYR A 20 20.58 -18.88 10.75
N PHE A 21 20.89 -18.50 11.99
CA PHE A 21 20.73 -17.12 12.49
C PHE A 21 21.79 -16.15 11.97
N PHE A 22 22.79 -16.61 11.23
CA PHE A 22 23.75 -15.72 10.57
C PHE A 22 23.05 -14.90 9.47
N PRO A 23 23.15 -13.55 9.44
CA PRO A 23 22.31 -12.70 8.60
C PRO A 23 22.22 -13.09 7.11
N PRO A 24 23.31 -13.38 6.38
CA PRO A 24 23.21 -13.74 4.96
C PRO A 24 22.58 -15.12 4.73
N VAL A 25 22.65 -16.02 5.72
CA VAL A 25 22.00 -17.33 5.65
C VAL A 25 20.51 -17.19 5.95
N HIS A 26 20.18 -16.51 7.05
CA HIS A 26 18.81 -16.25 7.45
C HIS A 26 18.03 -15.56 6.32
N GLN A 27 18.58 -14.52 5.69
CA GLN A 27 17.90 -13.77 4.62
C GLN A 27 17.53 -14.64 3.41
N ARG A 28 18.36 -15.64 3.09
CA ARG A 28 18.14 -16.53 1.94
C ARG A 28 17.19 -17.68 2.24
N LEU A 29 17.15 -18.14 3.50
CA LEU A 29 16.40 -19.33 3.91
C LEU A 29 15.09 -19.04 4.63
N ALA A 30 14.93 -17.86 5.25
CA ALA A 30 13.75 -17.50 6.04
C ALA A 30 12.44 -17.77 5.30
N TRP A 31 12.31 -17.23 4.09
CA TRP A 31 11.10 -17.38 3.29
C TRP A 31 10.78 -18.84 2.97
N ARG A 32 11.81 -19.71 2.84
CA ARG A 32 11.62 -21.15 2.60
C ARG A 32 11.11 -21.85 3.85
N VAL A 33 11.65 -21.48 5.01
CA VAL A 33 11.20 -21.98 6.31
C VAL A 33 9.76 -21.56 6.57
N ASP A 34 9.42 -20.29 6.32
CA ASP A 34 8.06 -19.77 6.45
C ASP A 34 7.09 -20.46 5.47
N ALA A 35 7.50 -20.68 4.23
CA ALA A 35 6.71 -21.43 3.25
C ALA A 35 6.46 -22.87 3.70
N ALA A 36 7.48 -23.57 4.20
CA ALA A 36 7.34 -24.93 4.72
C ALA A 36 6.40 -24.97 5.93
N ARG A 37 6.57 -24.02 6.87
CA ARG A 37 5.69 -23.89 8.04
C ARG A 37 4.24 -23.61 7.64
N ALA A 38 4.01 -22.73 6.67
CA ALA A 38 2.68 -22.42 6.15
C ALA A 38 2.03 -23.66 5.52
N ARG A 39 2.78 -24.43 4.72
CA ARG A 39 2.30 -25.70 4.13
C ARG A 39 1.90 -26.72 5.19
N ILE A 40 2.73 -26.91 6.22
CA ILE A 40 2.42 -27.81 7.33
C ILE A 40 1.15 -27.33 8.05
N LYS A 41 1.04 -26.02 8.33
CA LYS A 41 -0.15 -25.46 8.98
C LYS A 41 -1.40 -25.68 8.14
N TYR A 42 -1.37 -25.38 6.85
CA TYR A 42 -2.53 -25.53 5.96
C TYR A 42 -2.90 -27.01 5.73
N ALA A 43 -1.92 -27.92 5.78
CA ALA A 43 -2.22 -29.36 5.76
C ALA A 43 -2.92 -29.84 7.03
N LEU A 44 -2.67 -29.21 8.18
CA LEU A 44 -3.28 -29.59 9.47
C LEU A 44 -4.57 -28.82 9.78
N GLN A 45 -4.70 -27.59 9.28
CA GLN A 45 -5.80 -26.66 9.52
C GLN A 45 -6.11 -25.90 8.22
N PRO A 46 -6.91 -26.49 7.30
CA PRO A 46 -7.24 -25.86 6.04
C PRO A 46 -8.09 -24.61 6.27
N PRO A 47 -7.67 -23.42 5.81
CA PRO A 47 -8.47 -22.20 5.99
C PRO A 47 -9.81 -22.24 5.23
N GLU A 48 -9.95 -23.09 4.21
CA GLU A 48 -11.17 -23.25 3.41
C GLU A 48 -12.32 -23.93 4.17
N GLU A 49 -12.02 -24.67 5.24
CA GLU A 49 -13.04 -25.24 6.14
C GLU A 49 -13.71 -24.16 7.00
N VAL A 50 -13.10 -22.99 7.12
CA VAL A 50 -13.72 -21.81 7.73
C VAL A 50 -14.67 -21.20 6.69
N VAL A 51 -15.81 -21.85 6.50
CA VAL A 51 -16.90 -21.34 5.65
C VAL A 51 -17.27 -19.95 6.17
N PHE A 52 -17.12 -18.95 5.31
CA PHE A 52 -17.71 -17.63 5.53
C PHE A 52 -19.20 -17.87 5.75
N GLN A 53 -19.70 -17.61 6.96
CA GLN A 53 -21.12 -17.75 7.30
C GLN A 53 -21.77 -16.36 7.16
N PRO A 54 -22.12 -15.94 5.93
CA PRO A 54 -22.68 -14.61 5.70
C PRO A 54 -23.97 -14.39 6.47
N GLN A 55 -24.72 -15.42 6.88
CA GLN A 55 -25.99 -15.24 7.57
C GLN A 55 -25.85 -14.58 8.96
N GLU A 56 -24.86 -14.98 9.77
CA GLU A 56 -24.62 -14.36 11.09
C GLU A 56 -24.06 -12.93 10.95
N GLN A 57 -23.26 -12.69 9.91
CA GLN A 57 -22.73 -11.36 9.60
C GLN A 57 -23.75 -10.46 8.87
N GLN A 58 -24.69 -11.02 8.09
CA GLN A 58 -25.70 -10.27 7.34
C GLN A 58 -26.69 -9.61 8.28
N ALA A 59 -27.15 -10.32 9.33
CA ALA A 59 -28.04 -9.72 10.33
C ALA A 59 -27.38 -8.50 11.01
N GLN A 60 -26.08 -8.57 11.27
CA GLN A 60 -25.30 -7.47 11.86
C GLN A 60 -25.08 -6.33 10.85
N VAL A 61 -24.76 -6.66 9.60
CA VAL A 61 -24.58 -5.66 8.53
C VAL A 61 -25.90 -4.95 8.22
N GLU A 62 -27.03 -5.65 8.19
CA GLU A 62 -28.36 -5.08 7.96
C GLU A 62 -28.78 -4.16 9.11
N ALA A 63 -28.47 -4.52 10.36
CA ALA A 63 -28.65 -3.64 11.52
C ALA A 63 -27.80 -2.36 11.45
N ILE A 64 -26.54 -2.47 11.01
CA ILE A 64 -25.64 -1.32 10.85
C ILE A 64 -26.13 -0.41 9.70
N VAL A 65 -26.50 -0.98 8.56
CA VAL A 65 -27.00 -0.22 7.39
C VAL A 65 -28.31 0.49 7.72
N SER A 66 -29.24 -0.18 8.40
CA SER A 66 -30.51 0.43 8.83
C SER A 66 -30.31 1.56 9.84
N ALA A 67 -29.44 1.38 10.84
CA ALA A 67 -29.07 2.44 11.78
C ALA A 67 -28.42 3.66 11.08
N THR A 68 -27.57 3.41 10.09
CA THR A 68 -26.89 4.48 9.33
C THR A 68 -27.87 5.24 8.43
N LEU A 69 -28.77 4.52 7.74
CA LEU A 69 -29.82 5.14 6.92
C LEU A 69 -30.82 5.93 7.77
N ALA A 70 -31.16 5.44 8.97
CA ALA A 70 -32.01 6.17 9.92
C ALA A 70 -31.34 7.45 10.45
N ALA A 71 -30.01 7.43 10.66
CA ALA A 71 -29.24 8.62 11.05
C ALA A 71 -29.16 9.67 9.92
N LEU A 72 -29.09 9.24 8.67
CA LEU A 72 -29.05 10.11 7.48
C LEU A 72 -30.43 10.68 7.09
N ALA A 73 -31.52 10.06 7.51
CA ALA A 73 -32.89 10.47 7.20
C ALA A 73 -33.40 11.68 8.03
N SER A 74 -32.57 12.30 8.89
CA SER A 74 -32.88 13.59 9.51
C SER A 74 -32.13 14.76 8.85
N PRO A 75 -32.66 15.33 7.76
CA PRO A 75 -32.48 16.74 7.45
C PRO A 75 -33.76 17.50 7.81
N GLN A 76 -33.70 18.34 8.85
CA GLN A 76 -34.66 19.42 9.02
C GLN A 76 -34.48 20.39 7.83
N PRO A 77 -35.48 20.60 6.96
CA PRO A 77 -35.34 21.53 5.86
C PRO A 77 -35.31 22.95 6.43
N SER A 78 -34.15 23.61 6.38
CA SER A 78 -34.09 25.06 6.51
C SER A 78 -34.48 25.66 5.16
N SER A 79 -35.52 26.50 5.16
CA SER A 79 -35.99 27.21 3.97
C SER A 79 -34.86 28.07 3.40
N THR A 80 -34.49 27.81 2.16
CA THR A 80 -33.55 28.66 1.40
C THR A 80 -34.34 29.81 0.79
N ALA A 81 -33.92 31.05 1.07
CA ALA A 81 -34.54 32.25 0.52
C ALA A 81 -34.30 32.34 -1.00
N THR A 82 -35.36 32.63 -1.73
CA THR A 82 -35.38 32.88 -3.18
C THR A 82 -34.52 34.10 -3.55
N PRO A 83 -33.59 34.00 -4.51
CA PRO A 83 -32.84 35.16 -4.99
C PRO A 83 -33.70 36.06 -5.90
N THR A 84 -33.65 37.36 -5.62
CA THR A 84 -34.23 38.46 -6.42
C THR A 84 -33.51 38.61 -7.78
N PRO A 85 -34.21 38.89 -8.88
CA PRO A 85 -33.58 39.06 -10.20
C PRO A 85 -32.66 40.29 -10.26
N PRO A 86 -31.55 40.25 -11.04
CA PRO A 86 -30.66 41.38 -11.19
C PRO A 86 -31.22 42.43 -12.15
N ALA A 87 -30.96 43.70 -11.85
CA ALA A 87 -31.30 44.84 -12.68
C ALA A 87 -30.54 44.85 -14.02
N THR A 88 -31.25 45.20 -15.08
CA THR A 88 -30.77 45.34 -16.46
C THR A 88 -29.67 46.41 -16.56
N ARG A 89 -28.48 46.04 -17.06
CA ARG A 89 -27.41 47.00 -17.40
C ARG A 89 -27.47 47.40 -18.87
N GLN A 90 -27.30 48.70 -19.09
CA GLN A 90 -27.28 49.42 -20.37
C GLN A 90 -26.01 49.10 -21.18
N PRO A 91 -26.07 49.05 -22.53
CA PRO A 91 -24.91 48.69 -23.36
C PRO A 91 -23.86 49.80 -23.38
N THR A 92 -22.59 49.42 -23.16
CA THR A 92 -21.40 50.29 -23.33
C THR A 92 -20.70 49.91 -24.66
N PRO A 93 -20.01 50.85 -25.34
CA PRO A 93 -19.49 50.64 -26.71
C PRO A 93 -18.39 49.58 -26.80
N ALA A 94 -18.29 48.94 -27.97
CA ALA A 94 -17.38 47.85 -28.28
C ALA A 94 -15.89 48.25 -28.20
N THR A 95 -15.14 47.51 -27.39
CA THR A 95 -13.66 47.52 -27.33
C THR A 95 -13.09 46.68 -28.48
N PRO A 96 -11.99 47.10 -29.15
CA PRO A 96 -11.37 46.33 -30.22
C PRO A 96 -10.84 44.97 -29.73
N THR A 97 -11.12 43.93 -30.51
CA THR A 97 -10.75 42.55 -30.24
C THR A 97 -9.23 42.35 -30.36
N PRO A 98 -8.54 41.78 -29.36
CA PRO A 98 -7.11 41.48 -29.48
C PRO A 98 -6.89 40.36 -30.51
N ALA A 99 -5.80 40.48 -31.29
CA ALA A 99 -5.39 39.52 -32.31
C ALA A 99 -5.10 38.14 -31.70
N SER A 100 -5.52 37.07 -32.39
CA SER A 100 -5.31 35.68 -31.98
C SER A 100 -3.82 35.33 -31.92
N SER A 101 -3.33 35.02 -30.72
CA SER A 101 -2.00 34.46 -30.47
C SER A 101 -1.87 33.07 -31.12
N PRO A 102 -0.68 32.67 -31.63
CA PRO A 102 -0.47 31.33 -32.18
C PRO A 102 -0.77 30.25 -31.14
N THR A 103 -1.61 29.29 -31.51
CA THR A 103 -1.93 28.12 -30.68
C THR A 103 -0.74 27.18 -30.67
N LEU A 104 -0.06 27.05 -29.52
CA LEU A 104 1.00 26.06 -29.33
C LEU A 104 0.41 24.66 -29.55
N THR A 105 0.89 23.95 -30.55
CA THR A 105 0.50 22.55 -30.80
C THR A 105 1.24 21.66 -29.80
N PRO A 106 0.54 20.79 -29.03
CA PRO A 106 1.21 19.92 -28.07
C PRO A 106 2.18 18.97 -28.80
N THR A 107 3.38 18.82 -28.26
CA THR A 107 4.32 17.78 -28.72
C THR A 107 3.65 16.41 -28.56
N ALA A 108 3.66 15.59 -29.62
CA ALA A 108 3.13 14.24 -29.56
C ALA A 108 3.90 13.42 -28.51
N LEU A 109 3.16 12.72 -27.64
CA LEU A 109 3.74 11.80 -26.67
C LEU A 109 4.31 10.57 -27.40
N PRO A 110 5.43 10.00 -26.94
CA PRO A 110 5.93 8.73 -27.45
C PRO A 110 4.93 7.59 -27.13
N ASP A 111 4.86 6.59 -28.02
CA ASP A 111 3.99 5.42 -27.85
C ASP A 111 4.34 4.60 -26.61
N THR A 112 5.62 4.56 -26.22
CA THR A 112 6.09 3.88 -25.00
C THR A 112 7.40 4.50 -24.52
N VAL A 113 7.53 4.60 -23.19
CA VAL A 113 8.78 4.98 -22.53
C VAL A 113 9.05 3.98 -21.41
N LEU A 114 10.26 3.43 -21.39
CA LEU A 114 10.76 2.64 -20.27
C LEU A 114 11.60 3.53 -19.37
N LEU A 115 11.20 3.67 -18.10
CA LEU A 115 11.99 4.37 -17.10
C LEU A 115 13.23 3.55 -16.76
N GLN A 116 14.41 4.12 -17.01
CA GLN A 116 15.69 3.54 -16.60
C GLN A 116 16.05 4.00 -15.18
N GLY A 117 16.91 3.25 -14.49
CA GLY A 117 17.38 3.60 -13.14
C GLY A 117 16.64 2.91 -11.99
N VAL A 118 15.55 2.18 -12.28
CA VAL A 118 14.90 1.31 -11.29
C VAL A 118 15.78 0.09 -11.03
N GLN A 119 16.21 -0.09 -9.78
CA GLN A 119 16.89 -1.28 -9.30
C GLN A 119 15.83 -2.33 -8.91
N HIS A 120 15.83 -3.47 -9.59
CA HIS A 120 14.88 -4.54 -9.32
C HIS A 120 15.28 -5.34 -8.08
N GLU A 121 14.31 -5.60 -7.20
CA GLU A 121 14.47 -6.45 -6.02
C GLU A 121 13.40 -7.55 -5.99
N TYR A 122 13.82 -8.79 -5.70
CA TYR A 122 12.89 -9.88 -5.46
C TYR A 122 12.24 -9.71 -4.07
N GLN A 123 10.90 -9.65 -4.03
CA GLN A 123 10.20 -9.57 -2.76
C GLN A 123 10.48 -10.78 -1.86
N GLN A 124 10.65 -10.51 -0.57
CA GLN A 124 10.64 -11.53 0.47
C GLN A 124 9.21 -11.97 0.81
N TRP A 125 9.09 -12.90 1.76
CA TRP A 125 7.80 -13.46 2.19
C TRP A 125 6.82 -12.38 2.66
N ASN A 126 5.68 -12.24 1.98
CA ASN A 126 4.66 -11.21 2.23
C ASN A 126 5.23 -9.78 2.31
N ASN A 127 6.16 -9.44 1.42
CA ASN A 127 6.85 -8.15 1.43
C ASN A 127 6.68 -7.34 0.12
N CYS A 128 5.58 -7.55 -0.60
CA CYS A 128 5.31 -6.88 -1.88
C CYS A 128 5.27 -5.35 -1.76
N GLY A 129 4.60 -4.81 -0.73
CA GLY A 129 4.50 -3.36 -0.50
C GLY A 129 5.88 -2.71 -0.28
N PRO A 130 6.66 -3.15 0.71
CA PRO A 130 8.00 -2.63 0.95
C PRO A 130 8.95 -2.79 -0.24
N ALA A 131 8.95 -3.95 -0.90
CA ALA A 131 9.77 -4.16 -2.10
C ALA A 131 9.37 -3.23 -3.25
N THR A 132 8.07 -3.02 -3.46
CA THR A 132 7.58 -2.10 -4.50
C THR A 132 8.01 -0.66 -4.21
N LEU A 133 7.90 -0.22 -2.95
CA LEU A 133 8.34 1.12 -2.57
C LEU A 133 9.85 1.29 -2.75
N ALA A 134 10.66 0.31 -2.31
CA ALA A 134 12.11 0.37 -2.47
C ALA A 134 12.53 0.43 -3.95
N MET A 135 11.94 -0.43 -4.80
CA MET A 135 12.17 -0.40 -6.25
C MET A 135 11.76 0.96 -6.83
N ALA A 136 10.61 1.51 -6.45
CA ALA A 136 10.18 2.83 -6.93
C ALA A 136 11.18 3.92 -6.52
N LEU A 137 11.58 3.97 -5.26
CA LEU A 137 12.50 4.98 -4.73
C LEU A 137 13.89 4.94 -5.38
N SER A 138 14.33 3.77 -5.83
CA SER A 138 15.61 3.63 -6.55
C SER A 138 15.67 4.43 -7.85
N PHE A 139 14.52 4.71 -8.49
CA PHE A 139 14.44 5.59 -9.65
C PHE A 139 14.96 7.01 -9.34
N TRP A 140 14.70 7.50 -8.12
CA TRP A 140 15.19 8.79 -7.63
C TRP A 140 16.55 8.70 -6.93
N GLY A 141 17.26 7.57 -7.03
CA GLY A 141 18.60 7.39 -6.46
C GLY A 141 18.62 7.12 -4.95
N TRP A 142 17.49 6.78 -4.34
CA TRP A 142 17.46 6.33 -2.95
C TRP A 142 18.20 4.98 -2.80
N GLN A 143 19.02 4.85 -1.75
CA GLN A 143 20.02 3.78 -1.62
C GLN A 143 19.62 2.63 -0.68
N GLY A 144 18.41 2.64 -0.14
CA GLY A 144 17.93 1.55 0.71
C GLY A 144 17.28 0.41 -0.08
N ASP A 145 16.73 -0.56 0.64
CA ASP A 145 16.05 -1.73 0.07
C ASP A 145 14.73 -2.08 0.78
N GLN A 146 14.13 -3.23 0.42
CA GLN A 146 12.86 -3.67 1.00
C GLN A 146 12.90 -3.86 2.53
N ARG A 147 14.07 -3.97 3.15
CA ARG A 147 14.24 -4.14 4.60
C ARG A 147 14.11 -2.80 5.31
N ASP A 148 14.68 -1.75 4.75
CA ASP A 148 14.58 -0.38 5.28
C ASP A 148 13.12 0.10 5.21
N THR A 149 12.47 -0.13 4.07
CA THR A 149 11.03 0.17 3.92
C THR A 149 10.17 -0.72 4.82
N ALA A 150 10.46 -2.03 4.94
CA ALA A 150 9.68 -2.94 5.78
C ALA A 150 9.79 -2.63 7.27
N ALA A 151 10.94 -2.14 7.74
CA ALA A 151 11.12 -1.77 9.14
C ALA A 151 10.12 -0.68 9.59
N PHE A 152 9.75 0.22 8.68
CA PHE A 152 8.78 1.28 8.93
C PHE A 152 7.35 0.86 8.58
N LEU A 153 7.15 0.28 7.39
CA LEU A 153 5.82 -0.05 6.86
C LEU A 153 5.20 -1.28 7.53
N LYS A 154 6.03 -2.16 8.08
CA LYS A 154 5.61 -3.45 8.61
C LYS A 154 6.29 -3.77 9.95
N PRO A 155 6.11 -2.91 10.98
CA PRO A 155 6.76 -3.07 12.28
C PRO A 155 6.33 -4.38 12.97
N ASN A 156 5.12 -4.86 12.67
CA ASN A 156 4.70 -6.22 12.98
C ASN A 156 5.00 -7.15 11.79
N PRO A 157 5.97 -8.08 11.90
CA PRO A 157 6.34 -8.95 10.79
C PRO A 157 5.24 -9.93 10.37
N ARG A 158 4.17 -10.09 11.16
CA ARG A 158 2.99 -10.90 10.81
C ARG A 158 1.96 -10.15 9.97
N ASP A 159 2.05 -8.82 9.93
CA ASP A 159 1.23 -8.04 9.01
C ASP A 159 1.59 -8.44 7.57
N LYS A 160 0.61 -8.49 6.70
CA LYS A 160 0.77 -8.87 5.29
C LYS A 160 0.36 -7.74 4.35
N ASN A 161 -0.18 -6.66 4.91
CA ASN A 161 -0.71 -5.54 4.16
C ASN A 161 0.14 -4.30 4.45
N VAL A 162 0.18 -3.41 3.47
CA VAL A 162 0.71 -2.05 3.61
C VAL A 162 -0.27 -1.15 2.89
N MET A 163 -0.69 -0.09 3.57
CA MET A 163 -1.63 0.89 3.04
C MET A 163 -0.89 2.03 2.33
N PRO A 164 -1.48 2.63 1.28
CA PRO A 164 -0.83 3.72 0.52
C PRO A 164 -0.40 4.92 1.36
N TYR A 165 -1.18 5.29 2.39
CA TYR A 165 -0.82 6.39 3.29
C TYR A 165 0.43 6.08 4.12
N GLU A 166 0.70 4.81 4.44
CA GLU A 166 1.91 4.39 5.17
C GLU A 166 3.15 4.55 4.27
N MET A 167 3.02 4.19 2.98
CA MET A 167 4.07 4.42 2.00
C MET A 167 4.35 5.92 1.84
N THR A 168 3.30 6.73 1.77
CA THR A 168 3.41 8.19 1.69
C THR A 168 4.11 8.76 2.92
N ALA A 169 3.75 8.28 4.11
CA ALA A 169 4.40 8.64 5.36
C ALA A 169 5.88 8.24 5.38
N PHE A 170 6.24 7.04 4.90
CA PHE A 170 7.63 6.63 4.78
C PHE A 170 8.43 7.61 3.92
N VAL A 171 7.93 7.92 2.71
CA VAL A 171 8.63 8.83 1.80
C VAL A 171 8.83 10.20 2.44
N ASN A 172 7.77 10.77 3.01
CA ASN A 172 7.81 12.12 3.58
C ASN A 172 8.61 12.23 4.88
N GLN A 173 8.82 11.13 5.61
CA GLN A 173 9.51 11.14 6.91
C GLN A 173 10.92 10.55 6.87
N GLN A 174 11.20 9.63 5.95
CA GLN A 174 12.45 8.85 5.92
C GLN A 174 13.33 9.17 4.70
N THR A 175 12.89 10.08 3.83
CA THR A 175 13.65 10.46 2.62
C THR A 175 13.57 11.97 2.37
N ASP A 176 14.42 12.49 1.49
CA ASP A 176 14.37 13.87 1.01
C ASP A 176 13.35 14.10 -0.12
N LEU A 177 12.52 13.10 -0.41
CA LEU A 177 11.48 13.15 -1.45
C LEU A 177 10.13 13.56 -0.85
N LYS A 178 9.17 13.84 -1.73
CA LYS A 178 7.77 14.05 -1.34
C LYS A 178 6.85 13.09 -2.07
N ALA A 179 5.94 12.50 -1.30
CA ALA A 179 4.84 11.70 -1.82
C ALA A 179 3.51 12.30 -1.38
N ILE A 180 2.51 12.09 -2.23
CA ILE A 180 1.11 12.39 -1.96
C ILE A 180 0.29 11.18 -2.39
N TRP A 181 -0.75 10.88 -1.61
CA TRP A 181 -1.72 9.86 -1.92
C TRP A 181 -3.04 10.53 -2.32
N ARG A 182 -3.71 9.99 -3.33
CA ARG A 182 -4.97 10.55 -3.84
C ARG A 182 -5.98 9.47 -4.14
N VAL A 183 -7.24 9.72 -3.79
CA VAL A 183 -8.39 8.89 -4.17
C VAL A 183 -9.31 9.73 -5.04
N GLY A 184 -9.59 9.26 -6.27
CA GLY A 184 -10.42 9.99 -7.23
C GLY A 184 -9.87 11.38 -7.64
N GLY A 185 -8.58 11.63 -7.40
CA GLY A 185 -7.92 12.90 -7.72
C GLY A 185 -7.91 13.93 -6.59
N GLN A 186 -8.56 13.65 -5.45
CA GLN A 186 -8.46 14.46 -4.24
C GLN A 186 -7.38 13.91 -3.31
N GLU A 187 -6.73 14.80 -2.55
CA GLU A 187 -5.83 14.40 -1.48
C GLU A 187 -6.68 13.95 -0.28
N ASP A 188 -6.35 12.79 0.28
CA ASP A 188 -6.97 12.24 1.50
C ASP A 188 -6.39 12.90 2.77
#